data_AF-A0AAN8N193-F1
#
_entry.id   AF-A0AAN8N193-F1
#
_cell.length_a   1.000
_cell.length_b   1.000
_cell.length_c   1.000
_cell.angle_alpha   90.00
_cell.angle_beta   90.00
_cell.angle_gamma   90.00
#
_symmetry.space_group_name_H-M   'P 1'
#
loop_
_entity.id
_entity.type
_entity.pdbx_description
1 polymer ?
#
loop_
_entity_poly.entity_id
_entity_poly.type
_entity_poly.pdbx_seq_one_letter_code
_entity_poly.pdbx_strand_id
1 'polypeptide(L)'
;MWYKTPHTAPHLGRSSFQVYLHPIYRKQPTQLQLQPIFRSSNANFGHPIRQCRSIGNCIHPKAARFTSAAETRIVSNTRNSEIPTLSSSINRLRPFWVQSRSLTVVPKMSSNLYTDETPEAIKSSKGLHLITQSTPNGQKVQILLEELKAVYGTKWGTSIINIGTNEQKKDWFLKLNPNGRIPVIIDNDKSFSVMETSAELLYLVDREDKDHHFDFADPLEKSQLLQWLYFWHGSGAPYQGQVNHFFKFAPAPPDQLQYAQTRFKNETLRVFGVIEIHLSGKYTGQPREYLAGNGSGKYSIADIGTWPWIKGWNFSGAISEEDMEAFPHLLKWIDRIAERPAVKLGTGDNYNAAKRPELYVGEKR
;
A
#
# COMPACT_ATOMS: atom_id res chain seq x y z
N MET A 1 -5.32 -57.76 -39.91
CA MET A 1 -5.78 -58.36 -38.63
C MET A 1 -6.34 -57.20 -37.82
N TRP A 2 -7.65 -56.89 -37.84
CA TRP A 2 -8.76 -57.61 -37.19
C TRP A 2 -8.52 -57.78 -35.68
N TYR A 3 -9.33 -57.31 -34.71
CA TYR A 3 -10.63 -56.60 -34.71
C TYR A 3 -10.99 -56.18 -33.24
N LYS A 4 -11.72 -55.07 -33.09
CA LYS A 4 -12.90 -54.83 -32.21
C LYS A 4 -12.88 -54.97 -30.66
N THR A 5 -13.20 -53.85 -29.99
CA THR A 5 -14.08 -53.68 -28.80
C THR A 5 -15.47 -54.33 -29.01
N PRO A 6 -16.35 -54.67 -28.00
CA PRO A 6 -16.88 -53.72 -26.98
C PRO A 6 -17.54 -54.28 -25.66
N HIS A 7 -18.02 -53.34 -24.81
CA HIS A 7 -19.05 -53.42 -23.72
C HIS A 7 -18.73 -54.30 -22.49
N THR A 8 -19.11 -54.04 -21.22
CA THR A 8 -20.26 -53.39 -20.55
C THR A 8 -19.87 -52.93 -19.12
N ALA A 9 -20.65 -52.02 -18.52
CA ALA A 9 -20.60 -51.66 -17.09
C ALA A 9 -21.14 -52.78 -16.18
N PRO A 10 -20.88 -52.72 -14.86
CA PRO A 10 -22.00 -52.60 -13.93
C PRO A 10 -21.82 -51.56 -12.81
N HIS A 11 -22.96 -50.99 -12.40
CA HIS A 11 -23.12 -50.18 -11.20
C HIS A 11 -23.04 -51.02 -9.92
N LEU A 12 -22.48 -50.41 -8.85
CA LEU A 12 -22.99 -50.30 -7.47
C LEU A 12 -21.87 -50.46 -6.43
N GLY A 13 -21.67 -49.40 -5.64
CA GLY A 13 -20.78 -49.39 -4.48
C GLY A 13 -20.74 -48.00 -3.85
N ARG A 14 -21.85 -47.60 -3.20
CA ARG A 14 -21.87 -46.41 -2.33
C ARG A 14 -20.94 -46.67 -1.14
N SER A 15 -19.83 -45.95 -1.05
CA SER A 15 -19.07 -45.80 0.19
C SER A 15 -19.31 -44.38 0.72
N SER A 16 -20.17 -44.30 1.71
CA SER A 16 -20.41 -43.12 2.54
C SER A 16 -19.26 -42.96 3.53
N PHE A 17 -18.42 -41.93 3.35
CA PHE A 17 -17.50 -41.49 4.39
C PHE A 17 -18.24 -40.62 5.41
N GLN A 18 -18.41 -41.20 6.60
CA GLN A 18 -18.99 -40.62 7.79
C GLN A 18 -18.01 -39.59 8.36
N VAL A 19 -18.44 -38.33 8.43
CA VAL A 19 -17.78 -37.28 9.19
C VAL A 19 -18.07 -37.51 10.67
N TYR A 20 -17.05 -37.84 11.45
CA TYR A 20 -17.14 -37.85 12.92
C TYR A 20 -16.99 -36.41 13.44
N LEU A 21 -18.12 -35.81 13.80
CA LEU A 21 -18.19 -34.64 14.68
C LEU A 21 -18.55 -35.14 16.09
N HIS A 22 -17.64 -34.92 17.06
CA HIS A 22 -17.96 -35.13 18.47
C HIS A 22 -18.77 -33.94 19.04
N PRO A 23 -19.90 -34.18 19.74
CA PRO A 23 -20.73 -33.11 20.30
C PRO A 23 -20.70 -33.09 21.84
N ILE A 24 -20.39 -31.95 22.47
CA ILE A 24 -20.64 -31.66 23.90
C ILE A 24 -20.73 -30.11 24.01
N TYR A 25 -21.76 -29.39 24.49
CA TYR A 25 -23.06 -29.62 25.13
C TYR A 25 -23.97 -28.41 24.82
N ARG A 26 -25.30 -28.60 24.88
CA ARG A 26 -26.36 -27.60 24.63
C ARG A 26 -27.15 -27.33 25.92
N LYS A 27 -27.57 -26.08 26.16
CA LYS A 27 -28.83 -25.58 26.80
C LYS A 27 -28.64 -24.09 27.19
N GLN A 28 -29.52 -23.11 26.98
CA GLN A 28 -30.83 -22.93 26.32
C GLN A 28 -31.07 -21.39 26.16
N PRO A 29 -32.17 -20.88 25.58
CA PRO A 29 -32.16 -19.70 24.70
C PRO A 29 -32.70 -18.41 25.33
N THR A 30 -32.34 -17.25 24.77
CA THR A 30 -33.20 -16.06 24.75
C THR A 30 -33.54 -15.75 23.29
N GLN A 31 -34.82 -15.89 22.94
CA GLN A 31 -35.37 -15.43 21.68
C GLN A 31 -35.40 -13.90 21.68
N LEU A 32 -34.71 -13.28 20.72
CA LEU A 32 -35.05 -11.96 20.21
C LEU A 32 -35.38 -12.15 18.74
N GLN A 33 -36.68 -12.29 18.45
CA GLN A 33 -37.20 -12.23 17.10
C GLN A 33 -37.08 -10.79 16.60
N LEU A 34 -36.22 -10.56 15.61
CA LEU A 34 -36.30 -9.37 14.76
C LEU A 34 -37.09 -9.76 13.51
N GLN A 35 -38.33 -9.26 13.43
CA GLN A 35 -39.16 -9.33 12.23
C GLN A 35 -38.73 -8.23 11.24
N PRO A 36 -38.65 -8.52 9.93
CA PRO A 36 -38.46 -7.50 8.91
C PRO A 36 -39.77 -6.75 8.67
N ILE A 37 -39.78 -5.44 8.95
CA ILE A 37 -40.87 -4.55 8.52
C ILE A 37 -40.70 -4.26 7.04
N PHE A 38 -41.45 -4.99 6.21
CA PHE A 38 -41.82 -4.53 4.88
C PHE A 38 -42.84 -3.40 5.03
N ARG A 39 -42.51 -2.19 4.55
CA ARG A 39 -43.51 -1.20 4.17
C ARG A 39 -43.38 -0.93 2.68
N SER A 40 -44.37 -1.42 1.95
CA SER A 40 -44.72 -0.95 0.62
C SER A 40 -45.32 0.46 0.73
N SER A 41 -44.87 1.36 -0.13
CA SER A 41 -45.65 2.53 -0.50
C SER A 41 -45.60 2.65 -2.01
N ASN A 42 -46.68 2.19 -2.63
CA ASN A 42 -47.04 2.54 -4.00
C ASN A 42 -47.28 4.04 -4.08
N ALA A 43 -46.59 4.72 -4.99
CA ALA A 43 -47.03 5.99 -5.55
C ALA A 43 -46.79 5.95 -7.06
N ASN A 44 -47.86 5.59 -7.77
CA ASN A 44 -48.02 5.81 -9.20
C ASN A 44 -47.98 7.30 -9.50
N PHE A 45 -47.13 7.73 -10.45
CA PHE A 45 -47.49 8.83 -11.35
C PHE A 45 -46.89 8.54 -12.73
N GLY A 46 -47.79 8.34 -13.70
CA GLY A 46 -47.46 8.21 -15.11
C GLY A 46 -47.15 9.57 -15.77
N HIS A 47 -46.17 9.52 -16.66
CA HIS A 47 -45.97 10.23 -17.95
C HIS A 47 -46.92 11.37 -18.38
N PRO A 48 -46.43 12.38 -19.17
CA PRO A 48 -45.80 12.07 -20.45
C PRO A 48 -44.59 12.89 -20.94
N ILE A 49 -43.84 12.18 -21.76
CA ILE A 49 -43.00 12.53 -22.91
C ILE A 49 -43.39 13.86 -23.58
N ARG A 50 -42.42 14.75 -23.77
CA ARG A 50 -42.37 15.67 -24.91
C ARG A 50 -40.96 15.70 -25.51
N GLN A 51 -40.87 15.21 -26.74
CA GLN A 51 -39.80 15.55 -27.69
C GLN A 51 -40.00 16.99 -28.17
N CYS A 52 -38.91 17.77 -28.28
CA CYS A 52 -38.80 18.83 -29.27
C CYS A 52 -37.32 18.97 -29.70
N ARG A 53 -37.11 18.95 -31.01
CA ARG A 53 -35.83 19.17 -31.69
C ARG A 53 -35.56 20.67 -31.90
N SER A 54 -34.28 20.96 -32.07
CA SER A 54 -33.63 22.01 -32.91
C SER A 54 -33.26 23.38 -32.32
N ILE A 55 -31.93 23.58 -32.29
CA ILE A 55 -31.09 24.66 -32.88
C ILE A 55 -31.41 26.13 -32.53
N GLY A 56 -30.42 26.83 -31.95
CA GLY A 56 -30.32 28.30 -32.03
C GLY A 56 -29.44 28.96 -30.95
N ASN A 57 -28.35 29.60 -31.38
CA ASN A 57 -27.27 30.21 -30.59
C ASN A 57 -27.64 31.37 -29.64
N CYS A 58 -26.90 31.40 -28.51
CA CYS A 58 -26.21 32.50 -27.83
C CYS A 58 -26.92 33.86 -27.54
N ILE A 59 -26.90 34.29 -26.26
CA ILE A 59 -26.06 35.38 -25.70
C ILE A 59 -26.50 35.67 -24.24
N HIS A 60 -25.54 35.76 -23.31
CA HIS A 60 -25.67 36.16 -21.90
C HIS A 60 -26.10 37.64 -21.73
N PRO A 61 -26.77 38.02 -20.62
CA PRO A 61 -25.98 38.59 -19.50
C PRO A 61 -26.49 38.32 -18.06
N LYS A 62 -25.49 38.24 -17.18
CA LYS A 62 -25.39 38.71 -15.78
C LYS A 62 -26.24 38.06 -14.66
N ALA A 63 -25.47 37.36 -13.82
CA ALA A 63 -25.71 36.87 -12.47
C ALA A 63 -26.55 37.77 -11.54
N ALA A 64 -27.54 37.15 -10.89
CA ALA A 64 -28.08 37.58 -9.61
C ALA A 64 -27.87 36.45 -8.59
N ARG A 65 -27.12 36.73 -7.52
CA ARG A 65 -26.93 35.86 -6.37
C ARG A 65 -28.24 35.80 -5.57
N PHE A 66 -28.74 34.61 -5.30
CA PHE A 66 -29.74 34.38 -4.26
C PHE A 66 -29.10 33.64 -3.08
N THR A 67 -29.02 34.33 -1.95
CA THR A 67 -28.82 33.77 -0.61
C THR A 67 -30.18 33.36 -0.05
N SER A 68 -30.36 32.11 0.38
CA SER A 68 -31.49 31.74 1.24
C SER A 68 -31.00 31.53 2.67
N ALA A 69 -31.40 32.45 3.56
CA ALA A 69 -31.39 32.25 4.99
C ALA A 69 -32.78 31.71 5.39
N ALA A 70 -32.81 30.59 6.10
CA ALA A 70 -34.02 30.07 6.71
C ALA A 70 -34.08 30.53 8.17
N GLU A 71 -34.88 31.55 8.45
CA GLU A 71 -35.29 31.92 9.80
C GLU A 71 -36.41 30.98 10.26
N THR A 72 -36.26 30.37 11.43
CA THR A 72 -37.35 29.66 12.11
C THR A 72 -37.69 30.39 13.41
N ARG A 73 -38.94 30.85 13.49
CA ARG A 73 -39.55 31.56 14.63
C ARG A 73 -39.62 30.67 15.88
N ILE A 74 -39.21 31.24 17.01
CA ILE A 74 -39.42 30.70 18.36
C ILE A 74 -40.84 31.05 18.81
N VAL A 75 -41.60 30.04 19.26
CA VAL A 75 -42.86 30.23 20.00
C VAL A 75 -42.61 29.84 21.45
N SER A 76 -42.80 30.81 22.35
CA SER A 76 -42.67 30.69 23.79
C SER A 76 -43.89 29.97 24.41
N ASN A 77 -43.64 29.08 25.37
CA ASN A 77 -44.65 28.66 26.34
C ASN A 77 -44.04 28.67 27.75
N THR A 78 -44.52 29.58 28.58
CA THR A 78 -44.11 29.80 29.98
C THR A 78 -45.01 29.01 30.94
N ARG A 79 -44.43 28.36 31.96
CA ARG A 79 -45.05 28.18 33.29
C ARG A 79 -44.02 28.32 34.41
N ASN A 80 -44.43 29.06 35.43
CA ASN A 80 -43.71 29.54 36.61
C ASN A 80 -43.53 28.49 37.72
N SER A 81 -42.48 28.66 38.53
CA SER A 81 -42.47 28.61 40.02
C SER A 81 -41.01 28.88 40.49
N GLU A 82 -40.68 30.13 40.89
CA GLU A 82 -40.63 30.70 42.26
C GLU A 82 -39.29 30.45 43.02
N ILE A 83 -38.37 31.45 43.10
CA ILE A 83 -37.98 32.35 44.25
C ILE A 83 -36.65 31.88 44.93
N PRO A 84 -35.75 32.71 45.55
CA PRO A 84 -35.61 34.17 45.67
C PRO A 84 -34.23 34.77 45.23
N THR A 85 -34.22 36.09 45.13
CA THR A 85 -33.10 37.03 44.97
C THR A 85 -32.18 37.17 46.19
N LEU A 86 -30.87 37.42 45.95
CA LEU A 86 -30.05 38.29 46.81
C LEU A 86 -28.87 38.93 46.04
N SER A 87 -29.03 40.23 45.79
CA SER A 87 -28.10 41.35 45.82
C SER A 87 -26.57 41.14 45.79
N SER A 88 -25.96 41.95 44.92
CA SER A 88 -24.68 42.67 45.07
C SER A 88 -23.39 41.86 45.28
N SER A 89 -22.52 41.87 44.28
CA SER A 89 -21.36 42.78 44.25
C SER A 89 -20.39 42.39 43.14
N ILE A 90 -19.96 43.40 42.40
CA ILE A 90 -19.00 43.32 41.31
C ILE A 90 -17.66 42.80 41.85
N ASN A 91 -17.23 41.64 41.36
CA ASN A 91 -15.83 41.26 41.36
C ASN A 91 -15.41 40.88 39.94
N ARG A 92 -14.64 41.79 39.32
CA ARG A 92 -13.88 41.52 38.09
C ARG A 92 -12.87 40.42 38.38
N LEU A 93 -13.19 39.20 38.00
CA LEU A 93 -12.17 38.18 37.79
C LEU A 93 -11.64 38.33 36.37
N ARG A 94 -10.41 38.84 36.29
CA ARG A 94 -9.59 38.82 35.07
C ARG A 94 -9.40 37.36 34.64
N PRO A 95 -9.55 37.01 33.36
CA PRO A 95 -9.14 35.69 32.91
C PRO A 95 -7.63 35.55 33.07
N PHE A 96 -7.26 34.44 33.70
CA PHE A 96 -5.91 33.96 33.91
C PHE A 96 -5.10 33.95 32.60
N TRP A 97 -3.91 34.55 32.65
CA TRP A 97 -2.70 34.21 31.90
C TRP A 97 -2.86 33.66 30.47
N VAL A 98 -2.85 34.55 29.47
CA VAL A 98 -2.14 34.25 28.21
C VAL A 98 -0.68 34.60 28.46
N GLN A 99 0.06 33.66 29.03
CA GLN A 99 1.52 33.74 29.01
C GLN A 99 1.92 33.44 27.57
N SER A 100 2.41 34.45 26.86
CA SER A 100 3.07 34.28 25.58
C SER A 100 4.15 33.21 25.76
N ARG A 101 3.92 32.01 25.23
CA ARG A 101 4.98 31.04 25.06
C ARG A 101 5.97 31.69 24.11
N SER A 102 7.06 32.18 24.69
CA SER A 102 8.31 32.39 23.96
C SER A 102 8.47 31.17 23.06
N LEU A 103 8.62 31.40 21.75
CA LEU A 103 9.07 30.38 20.83
C LEU A 103 10.40 29.89 21.39
N THR A 104 10.37 28.80 22.14
CA THR A 104 11.58 28.08 22.52
C THR A 104 12.15 27.66 21.19
N VAL A 105 13.21 28.33 20.77
CA VAL A 105 14.09 27.86 19.72
C VAL A 105 14.43 26.43 20.12
N VAL A 106 13.84 25.47 19.43
CA VAL A 106 14.21 24.06 19.55
C VAL A 106 15.72 24.06 19.34
N PRO A 107 16.53 23.50 20.24
CA PRO A 107 17.96 23.44 20.03
C PRO A 107 18.15 22.81 18.66
N LYS A 108 18.81 23.54 17.75
CA LYS A 108 19.24 23.00 16.48
C LYS A 108 20.17 21.85 16.86
N MET A 109 19.65 20.62 16.91
CA MET A 109 20.48 19.45 17.13
C MET A 109 21.58 19.58 16.10
N SER A 110 22.82 19.80 16.55
CA SER A 110 23.98 19.73 15.68
C SER A 110 24.07 18.27 15.25
N SER A 111 23.39 18.03 14.15
CA SER A 111 23.00 16.76 13.57
C SER A 111 24.20 16.17 12.87
N ASN A 112 25.10 15.53 13.61
CA ASN A 112 25.99 14.61 12.94
C ASN A 112 25.17 13.36 12.62
N LEU A 113 24.61 13.34 11.40
CA LEU A 113 23.85 12.21 10.85
C LEU A 113 24.70 10.93 10.84
N TYR A 114 26.02 11.12 10.75
CA TYR A 114 27.02 10.08 10.65
C TYR A 114 27.81 9.91 11.95
N THR A 115 28.31 8.69 12.14
CA THR A 115 29.32 8.34 13.15
C THR A 115 30.71 8.32 12.51
N ASP A 116 31.77 8.28 13.33
CA ASP A 116 33.15 8.16 12.84
C ASP A 116 33.36 6.89 12.01
N GLU A 117 32.68 5.81 12.39
CA GLU A 117 32.66 4.51 11.70
C GLU A 117 31.86 4.52 10.38
N THR A 118 31.10 5.58 10.09
CA THR A 118 30.34 5.65 8.85
C THR A 118 31.31 5.66 7.67
N PRO A 119 31.13 4.80 6.66
CA PRO A 119 32.01 4.72 5.50
C PRO A 119 32.16 6.04 4.75
N GLU A 120 33.37 6.35 4.30
CA GLU A 120 33.69 7.65 3.69
C GLU A 120 32.88 7.92 2.41
N ALA A 121 32.62 6.89 1.61
CA ALA A 121 31.77 6.99 0.42
C ALA A 121 30.33 7.45 0.73
N ILE A 122 29.86 7.22 1.96
CA ILE A 122 28.56 7.69 2.44
C ILE A 122 28.70 9.09 3.04
N LYS A 123 29.68 9.31 3.93
CA LYS A 123 29.90 10.61 4.60
C LYS A 123 30.17 11.77 3.63
N SER A 124 30.92 11.50 2.56
CA SER A 124 31.29 12.49 1.55
C SER A 124 30.23 12.70 0.46
N SER A 125 29.15 11.90 0.48
CA SER A 125 28.07 12.02 -0.50
C SER A 125 27.32 13.36 -0.36
N LYS A 126 26.83 13.88 -1.48
CA LYS A 126 26.02 15.11 -1.56
C LYS A 126 24.65 14.79 -2.15
N GLY A 127 23.63 15.55 -1.78
CA GLY A 127 22.26 15.27 -2.20
C GLY A 127 21.75 13.92 -1.70
N LEU A 128 20.97 13.24 -2.53
CA LEU A 128 20.45 11.91 -2.23
C LEU A 128 21.56 10.86 -2.29
N HIS A 129 21.57 9.95 -1.34
CA HIS A 129 22.41 8.76 -1.34
C HIS A 129 21.60 7.52 -0.95
N LEU A 130 21.70 6.45 -1.74
CA LEU A 130 21.01 5.20 -1.49
C LEU A 130 21.97 4.16 -0.91
N ILE A 131 21.70 3.65 0.28
CA ILE A 131 22.37 2.46 0.83
C ILE A 131 21.46 1.25 0.59
N THR A 132 21.94 0.25 -0.15
CA THR A 132 21.05 -0.82 -0.64
C THR A 132 21.75 -2.16 -0.88
N GLN A 133 20.93 -3.16 -1.22
CA GLN A 133 21.29 -4.38 -1.92
C GLN A 133 20.10 -4.72 -2.81
N SER A 134 20.31 -5.26 -4.03
CA SER A 134 19.23 -5.56 -5.00
C SER A 134 18.34 -6.75 -4.61
N THR A 135 17.72 -6.65 -3.44
CA THR A 135 16.59 -7.46 -2.98
C THR A 135 15.29 -6.83 -3.50
N PRO A 136 14.13 -7.51 -3.41
CA PRO A 136 12.85 -6.88 -3.77
C PRO A 136 12.59 -5.53 -3.08
N ASN A 137 12.97 -5.37 -1.80
CA ASN A 137 12.83 -4.09 -1.10
C ASN A 137 13.79 -3.03 -1.63
N GLY A 138 15.05 -3.39 -1.91
CA GLY A 138 16.00 -2.47 -2.53
C GLY A 138 15.54 -2.03 -3.92
N GLN A 139 15.03 -2.96 -4.72
CA GLN A 139 14.55 -2.73 -6.08
C GLN A 139 13.41 -1.71 -6.15
N LYS A 140 12.51 -1.64 -5.15
CA LYS A 140 11.46 -0.60 -5.12
C LYS A 140 12.03 0.80 -5.28
N VAL A 141 13.06 1.09 -4.48
CA VAL A 141 13.67 2.43 -4.41
C VAL A 141 14.60 2.67 -5.59
N GLN A 142 15.34 1.64 -6.01
CA GLN A 142 16.17 1.68 -7.21
C GLN A 142 15.34 2.01 -8.45
N ILE A 143 14.19 1.35 -8.63
CA ILE A 143 13.28 1.61 -9.75
C ILE A 143 12.77 3.05 -9.71
N LEU A 144 12.27 3.54 -8.56
CA LEU A 144 11.76 4.90 -8.48
C LEU A 144 12.86 5.94 -8.77
N LEU A 145 14.09 5.74 -8.29
CA LEU A 145 15.19 6.66 -8.60
C LEU A 145 15.52 6.68 -10.10
N GLU A 146 15.53 5.54 -10.80
CA GLU A 146 15.73 5.51 -12.25
C GLU A 146 14.55 6.12 -13.02
N GLU A 147 13.32 5.96 -12.53
CA GLU A 147 12.12 6.63 -13.08
C GLU A 147 12.23 8.16 -12.92
N LEU A 148 12.57 8.63 -11.72
CA LEU A 148 12.78 10.05 -11.43
C LEU A 148 13.98 10.64 -12.18
N LYS A 149 15.01 9.82 -12.47
CA LYS A 149 16.12 10.22 -13.34
C LYS A 149 15.65 10.46 -14.76
N ALA A 150 14.83 9.55 -15.29
CA ALA A 150 14.34 9.64 -16.67
C ALA A 150 13.46 10.88 -16.88
N VAL A 151 12.66 11.25 -15.89
CA VAL A 151 11.74 12.40 -15.97
C VAL A 151 12.42 13.72 -15.59
N TYR A 152 13.13 13.75 -14.46
CA TYR A 152 13.60 15.01 -13.85
C TYR A 152 15.13 15.18 -13.87
N GLY A 153 15.88 14.19 -14.36
CA GLY A 153 17.34 14.20 -14.29
C GLY A 153 17.88 14.06 -12.86
N THR A 154 17.08 13.49 -11.95
CA THR A 154 17.44 13.23 -10.55
C THR A 154 18.79 12.53 -10.44
N LYS A 155 19.64 12.99 -9.52
CA LYS A 155 20.98 12.44 -9.26
C LYS A 155 21.07 11.96 -7.82
N TRP A 156 21.73 10.82 -7.62
CA TRP A 156 22.01 10.26 -6.29
C TRP A 156 23.34 9.51 -6.29
N GLY A 157 23.97 9.41 -5.12
CA GLY A 157 25.03 8.44 -4.85
C GLY A 157 24.47 7.08 -4.46
N THR A 158 25.25 6.01 -4.59
CA THR A 158 24.83 4.66 -4.19
C THR A 158 25.95 3.97 -3.43
N SER A 159 25.61 3.29 -2.34
CA SER A 159 26.47 2.32 -1.66
C SER A 159 25.75 0.98 -1.56
N ILE A 160 26.42 -0.09 -1.99
CA ILE A 160 25.90 -1.45 -1.89
C ILE A 160 26.56 -2.12 -0.69
N ILE A 161 25.75 -2.67 0.21
CA ILE A 161 26.24 -3.47 1.35
C ILE A 161 25.84 -4.93 1.19
N ASN A 162 26.53 -5.84 1.89
CA ASN A 162 26.14 -7.24 1.97
C ASN A 162 25.33 -7.50 3.24
N ILE A 163 24.03 -7.78 3.09
CA ILE A 163 23.16 -8.05 4.24
C ILE A 163 23.46 -9.39 4.93
N GLY A 164 24.16 -10.31 4.26
CA GLY A 164 24.58 -11.60 4.80
C GLY A 164 25.79 -11.50 5.72
N THR A 165 26.53 -10.39 5.71
CA THR A 165 27.64 -10.13 6.64
C THR A 165 27.24 -9.30 7.85
N ASN A 166 25.94 -8.99 8.00
CA ASN A 166 25.40 -8.14 9.05
C ASN A 166 25.97 -6.70 9.05
N GLU A 167 26.40 -6.18 7.90
CA GLU A 167 26.87 -4.80 7.78
C GLU A 167 25.80 -3.79 8.23
N GLN A 168 24.53 -4.07 7.90
CA GLN A 168 23.34 -3.32 8.31
C GLN A 168 23.05 -3.36 9.82
N LYS A 169 23.82 -4.11 10.60
CA LYS A 169 23.69 -4.24 12.06
C LYS A 169 24.80 -3.52 12.83
N LYS A 170 25.78 -2.92 12.13
CA LYS A 170 26.81 -2.09 12.76
C LYS A 170 26.24 -0.75 13.22
N ASP A 171 26.84 -0.16 14.24
CA ASP A 171 26.36 1.07 14.88
C ASP A 171 26.19 2.23 13.90
N TRP A 172 27.11 2.38 12.94
CA TRP A 172 27.01 3.40 11.89
C TRP A 172 25.73 3.28 11.05
N PHE A 173 25.31 2.06 10.72
CA PHE A 173 24.09 1.83 9.95
C PHE A 173 22.86 1.98 10.84
N LEU A 174 22.91 1.45 12.06
CA LEU A 174 21.81 1.55 13.04
C LEU A 174 21.50 2.99 13.42
N LYS A 175 22.50 3.87 13.39
CA LYS A 175 22.32 5.32 13.56
C LYS A 175 21.41 5.91 12.48
N LEU A 176 21.49 5.41 11.25
CA LEU A 176 20.69 5.86 10.11
C LEU A 176 19.32 5.17 10.05
N ASN A 177 19.29 3.87 10.39
CA ASN A 177 18.10 3.05 10.45
C ASN A 177 18.18 2.07 11.63
N PRO A 178 17.48 2.32 12.75
CA PRO A 178 17.54 1.48 13.94
C PRO A 178 16.94 0.06 13.74
N ASN A 179 16.12 -0.17 12.69
CA ASN A 179 15.67 -1.52 12.33
C ASN A 179 16.82 -2.36 11.72
N GLY A 180 17.87 -1.71 11.22
CA GLY A 180 19.01 -2.36 10.60
C GLY A 180 18.62 -3.19 9.39
N ARG A 181 17.88 -2.57 8.46
CA ARG A 181 17.41 -3.17 7.20
C ARG A 181 17.69 -2.24 6.04
N ILE A 182 17.96 -2.81 4.86
CA ILE A 182 18.04 -2.05 3.61
C ILE A 182 16.67 -2.00 2.93
N PRO A 183 16.46 -1.07 1.99
CA PRO A 183 17.29 0.11 1.71
C PRO A 183 17.20 1.18 2.81
N VAL A 184 18.04 2.22 2.66
CA VAL A 184 17.97 3.50 3.38
C VAL A 184 18.30 4.61 2.39
N ILE A 185 17.50 5.67 2.39
CA ILE A 185 17.82 6.92 1.68
C ILE A 185 18.41 7.89 2.68
N ILE A 186 19.47 8.58 2.27
CA ILE A 186 20.01 9.73 2.97
C ILE A 186 19.81 10.96 2.09
N ASP A 187 19.20 11.99 2.64
CA ASP A 187 19.14 13.32 2.04
C ASP A 187 20.14 14.23 2.75
N ASN A 188 21.35 14.32 2.18
CA ASN A 188 22.42 15.14 2.74
C ASN A 188 22.11 16.64 2.68
N ASP A 189 21.25 17.08 1.74
CA ASP A 189 20.84 18.48 1.65
C ASP A 189 20.00 18.89 2.85
N LYS A 190 19.33 17.91 3.48
CA LYS A 190 18.48 18.11 4.68
C LYS A 190 19.06 17.50 5.96
N SER A 191 20.21 16.82 5.88
CA SER A 191 20.78 16.03 6.99
C SER A 191 19.78 15.03 7.58
N PHE A 192 19.07 14.30 6.71
CA PHE A 192 17.95 13.42 7.10
C PHE A 192 18.10 12.02 6.51
N SER A 193 17.85 10.98 7.29
CA SER A 193 17.75 9.59 6.80
C SER A 193 16.29 9.13 6.76
N VAL A 194 15.96 8.35 5.75
CA VAL A 194 14.63 7.76 5.54
C VAL A 194 14.79 6.24 5.48
N MET A 195 14.06 5.56 6.36
CA MET A 195 13.94 4.11 6.41
C MET A 195 12.52 3.69 6.03
N GLU A 196 12.36 2.40 5.73
CA GLU A 196 11.11 1.76 5.27
C GLU A 196 10.73 2.12 3.84
N THR A 197 10.72 1.11 2.97
CA THR A 197 10.55 1.30 1.52
C THR A 197 9.32 2.11 1.12
N SER A 198 8.18 1.96 1.80
CA SER A 198 6.99 2.77 1.49
C SER A 198 7.16 4.24 1.86
N ALA A 199 7.85 4.53 2.97
CA ALA A 199 8.17 5.89 3.38
C ALA A 199 9.26 6.51 2.48
N GLU A 200 10.25 5.72 2.07
CA GLU A 200 11.27 6.12 1.09
C GLU A 200 10.64 6.49 -0.27
N LEU A 201 9.70 5.68 -0.78
CA LEU A 201 8.98 6.00 -2.02
C LEU A 201 8.16 7.29 -1.90
N LEU A 202 7.42 7.45 -0.78
CA LEU A 202 6.64 8.67 -0.51
C LEU A 202 7.53 9.91 -0.38
N TYR A 203 8.68 9.78 0.27
CA TYR A 203 9.65 10.86 0.42
C TYR A 203 10.21 11.31 -0.93
N LEU A 204 10.56 10.36 -1.79
CA LEU A 204 11.11 10.65 -3.11
C LEU A 204 10.10 11.34 -4.03
N VAL A 205 8.84 10.91 -4.05
CA VAL A 205 7.82 11.59 -4.87
C VAL A 205 7.50 12.99 -4.33
N ASP A 206 7.46 13.18 -3.01
CA ASP A 206 7.27 14.52 -2.42
C ASP A 206 8.45 15.46 -2.75
N ARG A 207 9.68 14.93 -2.78
CA ARG A 207 10.90 15.70 -3.07
C ARG A 207 11.05 16.04 -4.56
N GLU A 208 10.81 15.08 -5.44
CA GLU A 208 11.20 15.16 -6.86
C GLU A 208 10.02 15.18 -7.84
N ASP A 209 8.91 14.52 -7.53
CA ASP A 209 7.82 14.26 -8.48
C ASP A 209 6.77 15.39 -8.56
N LYS A 210 7.23 16.59 -8.94
CA LYS A 210 6.44 17.83 -8.95
C LYS A 210 5.18 17.76 -9.81
N ASP A 211 5.21 16.98 -10.88
CA ASP A 211 4.12 16.85 -11.85
C ASP A 211 3.28 15.58 -11.63
N HIS A 212 3.50 14.87 -10.52
CA HIS A 212 2.77 13.65 -10.14
C HIS A 212 2.80 12.58 -11.25
N HIS A 213 3.99 12.33 -11.83
CA HIS A 213 4.18 11.23 -12.79
C HIS A 213 4.06 9.85 -12.12
N PHE A 214 4.41 9.76 -10.84
CA PHE A 214 4.42 8.54 -10.03
C PHE A 214 3.57 8.65 -8.74
N ASP A 215 2.95 9.80 -8.50
CA ASP A 215 1.94 10.07 -7.45
C ASP A 215 0.62 10.60 -8.06
N PHE A 216 -0.32 11.11 -7.25
CA PHE A 216 -1.55 11.76 -7.70
C PHE A 216 -1.76 13.11 -7.01
N ALA A 217 -2.19 14.11 -7.79
CA ALA A 217 -2.64 15.40 -7.27
C ALA A 217 -4.05 15.29 -6.66
N ASP A 218 -4.93 14.47 -7.27
CA ASP A 218 -6.28 14.25 -6.76
C ASP A 218 -6.25 13.53 -5.40
N PRO A 219 -6.91 14.06 -4.36
CA PRO A 219 -6.87 13.47 -3.02
C PRO A 219 -7.44 12.05 -2.93
N LEU A 220 -8.44 11.71 -3.75
CA LEU A 220 -9.07 10.39 -3.72
C LEU A 220 -8.21 9.35 -4.43
N GLU A 221 -7.62 9.71 -5.57
CA GLU A 221 -6.63 8.84 -6.24
C GLU A 221 -5.38 8.66 -5.38
N LYS A 222 -4.92 9.70 -4.68
CA LYS A 222 -3.83 9.61 -3.70
C LYS A 222 -4.17 8.70 -2.54
N SER A 223 -5.41 8.76 -2.03
CA SER A 223 -5.89 7.81 -1.02
C SER A 223 -5.85 6.37 -1.55
N GLN A 224 -6.28 6.14 -2.79
CA GLN A 224 -6.23 4.80 -3.41
C GLN A 224 -4.78 4.30 -3.57
N LEU A 225 -3.86 5.16 -4.00
CA LEU A 225 -2.43 4.85 -4.05
C LEU A 225 -1.91 4.38 -2.70
N LEU A 226 -2.20 5.14 -1.62
CA LEU A 226 -1.75 4.80 -0.28
C LEU A 226 -2.33 3.47 0.22
N GLN A 227 -3.61 3.20 -0.10
CA GLN A 227 -4.23 1.91 0.23
C GLN A 227 -3.47 0.74 -0.38
N TRP A 228 -3.11 0.80 -1.66
CA TRP A 228 -2.36 -0.27 -2.33
C TRP A 228 -0.90 -0.35 -1.86
N LEU A 229 -0.24 0.79 -1.68
CA LEU A 229 1.12 0.84 -1.17
C LEU A 229 1.23 0.21 0.22
N TYR A 230 0.29 0.52 1.12
CA TYR A 230 0.27 -0.04 2.47
C TYR A 230 -0.29 -1.46 2.52
N PHE A 231 -1.25 -1.81 1.66
CA PHE A 231 -1.69 -3.19 1.49
C PHE A 231 -0.50 -4.09 1.15
N TRP A 232 0.34 -3.71 0.17
CA TRP A 232 1.51 -4.51 -0.14
C TRP A 232 2.53 -4.53 1.02
N HIS A 233 2.79 -3.36 1.63
CA HIS A 233 3.74 -3.24 2.74
C HIS A 233 3.38 -4.14 3.93
N GLY A 234 2.12 -4.09 4.38
CA GLY A 234 1.67 -4.77 5.58
C GLY A 234 1.07 -6.17 5.33
N SER A 235 0.47 -6.40 4.17
CA SER A 235 -0.25 -7.63 3.87
C SER A 235 0.36 -8.46 2.75
N GLY A 236 1.23 -7.91 1.88
CA GLY A 236 1.83 -8.67 0.78
C GLY A 236 3.24 -9.18 1.11
N ALA A 237 4.17 -8.23 1.24
CA ALA A 237 5.58 -8.52 1.42
C ALA A 237 5.89 -9.44 2.63
N PRO A 238 5.23 -9.29 3.81
CA PRO A 238 5.50 -10.18 4.94
C PRO A 238 5.15 -11.64 4.66
N TYR A 239 4.01 -11.93 4.00
CA TYR A 239 3.61 -13.31 3.73
C TYR A 239 4.48 -13.96 2.66
N GLN A 240 4.80 -13.26 1.58
CA GLN A 240 5.72 -13.80 0.58
C GLN A 240 7.14 -13.96 1.17
N GLY A 241 7.55 -13.08 2.08
CA GLY A 241 8.78 -13.23 2.86
C GLY A 241 8.79 -14.52 3.69
N GLN A 242 7.67 -14.89 4.31
CA GLN A 242 7.54 -16.14 5.05
C GLN A 242 7.55 -17.36 4.13
N VAL A 243 6.90 -17.30 2.96
CA VAL A 243 7.04 -18.35 1.93
C VAL A 243 8.51 -18.54 1.58
N ASN A 244 9.23 -17.46 1.27
CA ASN A 244 10.65 -17.55 0.95
C ASN A 244 11.47 -18.15 2.10
N HIS A 245 11.16 -17.80 3.35
CA HIS A 245 11.84 -18.37 4.51
C HIS A 245 11.60 -19.88 4.63
N PHE A 246 10.34 -20.33 4.74
CA PHE A 246 10.01 -21.72 5.03
C PHE A 246 10.30 -22.70 3.90
N PHE A 247 10.38 -22.23 2.65
CA PHE A 247 10.70 -23.09 1.51
C PHE A 247 12.17 -23.07 1.10
N LYS A 248 12.92 -21.99 1.39
CA LYS A 248 14.29 -21.81 0.87
C LYS A 248 15.38 -21.64 1.92
N PHE A 249 15.04 -21.08 3.09
CA PHE A 249 16.06 -20.65 4.06
C PHE A 249 15.94 -21.33 5.43
N ALA A 250 14.77 -21.85 5.78
CA ALA A 250 14.58 -22.53 7.06
C ALA A 250 15.48 -23.78 7.13
N PRO A 251 16.26 -23.96 8.21
CA PRO A 251 17.20 -25.09 8.33
C PRO A 251 16.50 -26.40 8.74
N ALA A 252 15.25 -26.32 9.19
CA ALA A 252 14.50 -27.49 9.63
C ALA A 252 14.09 -28.38 8.43
N PRO A 253 14.01 -29.71 8.64
CA PRO A 253 13.53 -30.63 7.62
C PRO A 253 12.12 -30.29 7.09
N PRO A 254 11.83 -30.48 5.78
CA PRO A 254 10.54 -30.11 5.18
C PRO A 254 9.31 -30.75 5.85
N ASP A 255 9.42 -31.97 6.36
CA ASP A 255 8.35 -32.69 7.07
C ASP A 255 7.94 -31.99 8.37
N GLN A 256 8.83 -31.22 9.00
CA GLN A 256 8.54 -30.43 10.19
C GLN A 256 7.95 -29.05 9.87
N LEU A 257 7.96 -28.63 8.60
CA LEU A 257 7.56 -27.31 8.16
C LEU A 257 6.23 -27.27 7.41
N GLN A 258 5.60 -28.43 7.16
CA GLN A 258 4.41 -28.57 6.31
C GLN A 258 3.31 -27.57 6.64
N TYR A 259 2.92 -27.43 7.92
CA TYR A 259 1.87 -26.49 8.31
C TYR A 259 2.22 -25.03 7.94
N ALA A 260 3.45 -24.59 8.24
CA ALA A 260 3.89 -23.24 7.95
C ALA A 260 3.98 -23.01 6.43
N GLN A 261 4.57 -23.97 5.70
CA GLN A 261 4.67 -23.96 4.25
C GLN A 261 3.29 -23.82 3.59
N THR A 262 2.33 -24.69 3.94
CA THR A 262 0.97 -24.63 3.42
C THR A 262 0.28 -23.32 3.79
N ARG A 263 0.35 -22.90 5.06
CA ARG A 263 -0.27 -21.65 5.52
C ARG A 263 0.20 -20.44 4.73
N PHE A 264 1.50 -20.24 4.63
CA PHE A 264 2.06 -19.04 4.00
C PHE A 264 1.96 -19.09 2.47
N LYS A 265 2.04 -20.28 1.85
CA LYS A 265 1.74 -20.44 0.42
C LYS A 265 0.30 -20.01 0.13
N ASN A 266 -0.67 -20.58 0.86
CA ASN A 266 -2.09 -20.27 0.66
C ASN A 266 -2.40 -18.79 0.89
N GLU A 267 -1.80 -18.18 1.90
CA GLU A 267 -2.00 -16.75 2.17
C GLU A 267 -1.39 -15.86 1.08
N THR A 268 -0.22 -16.23 0.53
CA THR A 268 0.38 -15.50 -0.59
C THR A 268 -0.49 -15.59 -1.85
N LEU A 269 -1.01 -16.77 -2.17
CA LEU A 269 -1.95 -16.96 -3.29
C LEU A 269 -3.26 -16.18 -3.07
N ARG A 270 -3.77 -16.12 -1.82
CA ARG A 270 -4.94 -15.31 -1.49
C ARG A 270 -4.67 -13.82 -1.74
N VAL A 271 -3.50 -13.32 -1.35
CA VAL A 271 -3.09 -11.92 -1.61
C VAL A 271 -2.96 -11.65 -3.10
N PHE A 272 -2.37 -12.57 -3.88
CA PHE A 272 -2.33 -12.46 -5.34
C PHE A 272 -3.75 -12.40 -5.93
N GLY A 273 -4.67 -13.20 -5.39
CA GLY A 273 -6.09 -13.17 -5.74
C GLY A 273 -6.77 -11.82 -5.47
N VAL A 274 -6.39 -11.08 -4.43
CA VAL A 274 -6.92 -9.72 -4.19
C VAL A 274 -6.49 -8.77 -5.31
N ILE A 275 -5.23 -8.85 -5.73
CA ILE A 275 -4.70 -8.02 -6.81
C ILE A 275 -5.33 -8.43 -8.15
N GLU A 276 -5.48 -9.73 -8.40
CA GLU A 276 -6.17 -10.25 -9.58
C GLU A 276 -7.62 -9.76 -9.68
N ILE A 277 -8.38 -9.81 -8.59
CA ILE A 277 -9.76 -9.30 -8.53
C ILE A 277 -9.81 -7.81 -8.91
N HIS A 278 -8.84 -7.04 -8.40
CA HIS A 278 -8.74 -5.61 -8.70
C HIS A 278 -8.38 -5.35 -10.16
N LEU A 279 -7.31 -5.99 -10.66
CA LEU A 279 -6.81 -5.81 -12.02
C LEU A 279 -7.75 -6.37 -13.10
N SER A 280 -8.48 -7.44 -12.80
CA SER A 280 -9.51 -7.98 -13.70
C SER A 280 -10.71 -7.05 -13.84
N GLY A 281 -10.92 -6.15 -12.87
CA GLY A 281 -12.12 -5.33 -12.82
C GLY A 281 -13.38 -6.15 -12.55
N LYS A 282 -13.25 -7.30 -11.87
CA LYS A 282 -14.38 -8.23 -11.63
C LYS A 282 -15.63 -7.56 -11.05
N TYR A 283 -15.43 -6.56 -10.19
CA TYR A 283 -16.52 -5.82 -9.54
C TYR A 283 -16.83 -4.45 -10.18
N THR A 284 -15.96 -3.97 -11.08
CA THR A 284 -16.13 -2.68 -11.76
C THR A 284 -16.60 -2.82 -13.20
N GLY A 285 -16.49 -4.02 -13.78
CA GLY A 285 -16.78 -4.32 -15.18
C GLY A 285 -15.70 -3.82 -16.16
N GLN A 286 -14.57 -3.29 -15.67
CA GLN A 286 -13.50 -2.73 -16.51
C GLN A 286 -12.13 -3.17 -16.00
N PRO A 287 -11.35 -3.92 -16.80
CA PRO A 287 -9.99 -4.30 -16.45
C PRO A 287 -9.10 -3.08 -16.21
N ARG A 288 -8.13 -3.24 -15.32
CA ARG A 288 -7.18 -2.20 -14.95
C ARG A 288 -5.77 -2.59 -15.40
N GLU A 289 -5.01 -1.59 -15.75
CA GLU A 289 -3.60 -1.71 -16.09
C GLU A 289 -2.68 -1.49 -14.89
N TYR A 290 -3.13 -0.71 -13.90
CA TYR A 290 -2.37 -0.32 -12.71
C TYR A 290 -3.24 -0.29 -11.44
N LEU A 291 -2.56 -0.33 -10.29
CA LEU A 291 -3.21 -0.48 -8.99
C LEU A 291 -4.02 0.76 -8.58
N ALA A 292 -3.54 1.96 -8.87
CA ALA A 292 -4.19 3.20 -8.45
C ALA A 292 -4.60 4.08 -9.64
N GLY A 293 -5.52 5.00 -9.39
CA GLY A 293 -6.01 5.98 -10.35
C GLY A 293 -7.36 5.63 -10.98
N ASN A 294 -7.99 6.61 -11.60
CA ASN A 294 -9.27 6.44 -12.27
C ASN A 294 -9.16 5.61 -13.57
N GLY A 295 -10.30 5.10 -14.06
CA GLY A 295 -10.36 4.29 -15.27
C GLY A 295 -9.49 3.03 -15.19
N SER A 296 -8.60 2.84 -16.16
CA SER A 296 -7.62 1.74 -16.19
C SER A 296 -6.51 1.87 -15.15
N GLY A 297 -6.44 3.00 -14.42
CA GLY A 297 -5.36 3.32 -13.49
C GLY A 297 -4.14 3.95 -14.17
N LYS A 298 -3.20 4.45 -13.36
CA LYS A 298 -1.94 5.05 -13.76
C LYS A 298 -0.80 4.42 -12.97
N TYR A 299 0.31 4.13 -13.65
CA TYR A 299 1.53 3.65 -13.01
C TYR A 299 1.98 4.61 -11.91
N SER A 300 2.25 4.09 -10.73
CA SER A 300 2.59 4.90 -9.57
C SER A 300 3.48 4.17 -8.58
N ILE A 301 3.84 4.83 -7.48
CA ILE A 301 4.55 4.17 -6.38
C ILE A 301 3.76 3.03 -5.73
N ALA A 302 2.44 2.93 -5.93
CA ALA A 302 1.69 1.73 -5.54
C ALA A 302 2.17 0.49 -6.32
N ASP A 303 2.37 0.64 -7.64
CA ASP A 303 2.86 -0.43 -8.50
C ASP A 303 4.34 -0.72 -8.23
N ILE A 304 5.19 0.33 -8.18
CA ILE A 304 6.62 0.22 -7.88
C ILE A 304 6.86 -0.44 -6.51
N GLY A 305 6.05 -0.08 -5.51
CA GLY A 305 6.12 -0.62 -4.16
C GLY A 305 5.76 -2.10 -4.05
N THR A 306 5.05 -2.64 -5.05
CA THR A 306 4.47 -3.98 -5.05
C THR A 306 5.22 -4.94 -5.99
N TRP A 307 5.49 -4.48 -7.21
CA TRP A 307 5.99 -5.31 -8.32
C TRP A 307 7.28 -6.09 -8.05
N PRO A 308 8.33 -5.53 -7.40
CA PRO A 308 9.61 -6.22 -7.23
C PRO A 308 9.53 -7.55 -6.48
N TRP A 309 8.52 -7.68 -5.61
CA TRP A 309 8.26 -8.92 -4.91
C TRP A 309 7.46 -9.91 -5.76
N ILE A 310 6.35 -9.47 -6.35
CA ILE A 310 5.45 -10.35 -7.10
C ILE A 310 6.15 -10.91 -8.34
N LYS A 311 6.99 -10.13 -9.04
CA LYS A 311 7.74 -10.65 -10.19
C LYS A 311 8.66 -11.83 -9.85
N GLY A 312 9.04 -11.97 -8.58
CA GLY A 312 9.81 -13.11 -8.05
C GLY A 312 8.93 -14.18 -7.41
N TRP A 313 7.67 -14.34 -7.83
CA TRP A 313 6.72 -15.30 -7.25
C TRP A 313 7.28 -16.74 -7.18
N ASN A 314 8.09 -17.15 -8.15
CA ASN A 314 8.71 -18.48 -8.22
C ASN A 314 10.03 -18.61 -7.45
N PHE A 315 10.54 -17.54 -6.82
CA PHE A 315 11.91 -17.51 -6.24
C PHE A 315 12.16 -18.62 -5.20
N SER A 316 11.13 -18.97 -4.43
CA SER A 316 11.19 -20.01 -3.41
C SER A 316 10.95 -21.43 -3.95
N GLY A 317 10.47 -21.56 -5.19
CA GLY A 317 9.94 -22.80 -5.75
C GLY A 317 8.58 -23.23 -5.18
N ALA A 318 7.98 -22.43 -4.28
CA ALA A 318 6.74 -22.80 -3.60
C ALA A 318 5.47 -22.60 -4.46
N ILE A 319 5.48 -21.55 -5.29
CA ILE A 319 4.40 -21.19 -6.21
C ILE A 319 4.81 -21.66 -7.59
N SER A 320 3.99 -22.50 -8.22
CA SER A 320 4.21 -23.07 -9.55
C SER A 320 3.55 -22.23 -10.65
N GLU A 321 3.86 -22.55 -11.91
CA GLU A 321 3.14 -21.97 -13.05
C GLU A 321 1.65 -22.31 -13.01
N GLU A 322 1.29 -23.55 -12.63
CA GLU A 322 -0.10 -23.99 -12.45
C GLU A 322 -0.85 -23.17 -11.39
N ASP A 323 -0.20 -22.84 -10.26
CA ASP A 323 -0.78 -21.93 -9.27
C ASP A 323 -1.07 -20.54 -9.87
N MET A 324 -0.23 -20.08 -10.80
CA MET A 324 -0.33 -18.76 -11.40
C MET A 324 -1.35 -18.67 -12.55
N GLU A 325 -1.82 -19.80 -13.09
CA GLU A 325 -2.88 -19.82 -14.12
C GLU A 325 -4.17 -19.13 -13.65
N ALA A 326 -4.41 -19.12 -12.33
CA ALA A 326 -5.55 -18.43 -11.72
C ALA A 326 -5.44 -16.90 -11.74
N PHE A 327 -4.29 -16.32 -12.11
CA PHE A 327 -4.03 -14.88 -12.04
C PHE A 327 -3.58 -14.25 -13.38
N PRO A 328 -4.36 -14.38 -14.46
CA PRO A 328 -3.95 -13.90 -15.79
C PRO A 328 -3.82 -12.37 -15.87
N HIS A 329 -4.58 -11.59 -15.08
CA HIS A 329 -4.45 -10.13 -15.07
C HIS A 329 -3.23 -9.67 -14.26
N LEU A 330 -2.91 -10.37 -13.18
CA LEU A 330 -1.67 -10.18 -12.44
C LEU A 330 -0.44 -10.44 -13.30
N LEU A 331 -0.41 -11.55 -14.06
CA LEU A 331 0.70 -11.88 -14.97
C LEU A 331 0.90 -10.78 -16.01
N LYS A 332 -0.18 -10.31 -16.66
CA LYS A 332 -0.12 -9.18 -17.60
C LYS A 332 0.41 -7.90 -16.96
N TRP A 333 0.05 -7.63 -15.71
CA TRP A 333 0.56 -6.48 -14.96
C TRP A 333 2.06 -6.63 -14.63
N ILE A 334 2.52 -7.84 -14.29
CA ILE A 334 3.94 -8.13 -14.09
C ILE A 334 4.72 -7.82 -15.38
N ASP A 335 4.27 -8.37 -16.52
CA ASP A 335 4.95 -8.22 -17.81
C ASP A 335 4.97 -6.77 -18.27
N ARG A 336 3.84 -6.06 -18.17
CA ARG A 336 3.73 -4.64 -18.54
C ARG A 336 4.75 -3.78 -17.80
N ILE A 337 4.93 -4.00 -16.49
CA ILE A 337 5.88 -3.22 -15.69
C ILE A 337 7.32 -3.66 -15.98
N ALA A 338 7.57 -4.95 -16.23
CA ALA A 338 8.89 -5.46 -16.58
C ALA A 338 9.49 -4.78 -17.82
N GLU A 339 8.63 -4.36 -18.77
CA GLU A 339 9.08 -3.74 -20.01
C GLU A 339 9.63 -2.31 -19.84
N ARG A 340 9.33 -1.64 -18.72
CA ARG A 340 9.74 -0.25 -18.49
C ARG A 340 11.27 -0.13 -18.42
N PRO A 341 11.90 0.82 -19.13
CA PRO A 341 13.37 0.97 -19.12
C PRO A 341 13.95 1.20 -17.72
N ALA A 342 13.32 2.04 -16.90
CA ALA A 342 13.76 2.30 -15.53
C ALA A 342 13.61 1.06 -14.62
N VAL A 343 12.63 0.19 -14.88
CA VAL A 343 12.49 -1.08 -14.16
C VAL A 343 13.62 -2.05 -14.51
N LYS A 344 14.01 -2.13 -15.79
CA LYS A 344 15.15 -2.92 -16.25
C LYS A 344 16.46 -2.42 -15.62
N LEU A 345 16.67 -1.11 -15.56
CA LEU A 345 17.85 -0.51 -14.90
C LEU A 345 17.83 -0.74 -13.37
N GLY A 346 16.69 -0.46 -12.72
CA GLY A 346 16.49 -0.59 -11.29
C GLY A 346 16.59 -2.02 -10.75
N THR A 347 16.51 -3.02 -11.64
CA THR A 347 16.68 -4.44 -11.27
C THR A 347 17.90 -5.10 -11.90
N GLY A 348 18.68 -4.36 -12.69
CA GLY A 348 19.83 -4.84 -13.42
C GLY A 348 21.18 -4.58 -12.72
N ASP A 349 22.23 -4.58 -13.52
CA ASP A 349 23.63 -4.57 -13.06
C ASP A 349 24.06 -3.27 -12.36
N ASN A 350 23.30 -2.17 -12.49
CA ASN A 350 23.59 -0.89 -11.81
C ASN A 350 23.68 -1.02 -10.29
N TYR A 351 23.02 -2.02 -9.71
CA TYR A 351 22.93 -2.25 -8.27
C TYR A 351 23.51 -3.60 -7.85
N ASN A 352 24.36 -4.18 -8.69
CA ASN A 352 25.02 -5.46 -8.45
C ASN A 352 26.47 -5.23 -8.01
N ALA A 353 26.81 -5.57 -6.77
CA ALA A 353 28.16 -5.38 -6.22
C ALA A 353 29.25 -6.11 -7.01
N ALA A 354 28.95 -7.24 -7.67
CA ALA A 354 29.93 -7.94 -8.49
C ALA A 354 30.23 -7.20 -9.80
N LYS A 355 29.27 -6.44 -10.31
CA LYS A 355 29.40 -5.65 -11.55
C LYS A 355 29.86 -4.22 -11.28
N ARG A 356 29.58 -3.72 -10.07
CA ARG A 356 29.89 -2.37 -9.58
C ARG A 356 30.66 -2.43 -8.25
N PRO A 357 31.86 -3.06 -8.22
CA PRO A 357 32.62 -3.25 -6.99
C PRO A 357 33.07 -1.93 -6.34
N GLU A 358 33.11 -0.84 -7.10
CA GLU A 358 33.40 0.50 -6.60
C GLU A 358 32.27 1.09 -5.74
N LEU A 359 31.05 0.56 -5.86
CA LEU A 359 29.92 0.96 -5.02
C LEU A 359 29.83 0.14 -3.73
N TYR A 360 30.61 -0.94 -3.61
CA TYR A 360 30.52 -1.83 -2.45
C TYR A 360 31.14 -1.21 -1.19
N VAL A 361 30.43 -1.32 -0.08
CA VAL A 361 30.82 -0.82 1.23
C VAL A 361 30.72 -1.95 2.26
N GLY A 362 31.83 -2.20 2.96
CA GLY A 362 32.00 -3.28 3.91
C GLY A 362 33.30 -4.04 3.68
N GLU A 363 33.59 -5.02 4.54
CA GLU A 363 34.75 -5.89 4.35
C GLU A 363 34.56 -6.70 3.05
N LYS A 364 35.58 -6.67 2.18
CA LYS A 364 35.67 -7.57 1.03
C LYS A 364 36.01 -8.95 1.58
N ARG A 365 35.13 -9.93 1.35
CA ARG A 365 35.42 -11.35 1.62
C ARG A 365 36.15 -11.96 0.45
#